data_AF-A0A7Y4X8U4-F1
#
_entry.id   AF-A0A7Y4X8U4-F1
#
_cell.length_a   1.000
_cell.length_b   1.000
_cell.length_c   1.000
_cell.angle_alpha   90.00
_cell.angle_beta   90.00
_cell.angle_gamma   90.00
#
_symmetry.space_group_name_H-M   'P 1'
#
loop_
_entity.id
_entity.type
_entity.pdbx_description
1 polymer ?
#
loop_
_entity_poly.entity_id
_entity_poly.type
_entity_poly.pdbx_seq_one_letter_code
_entity_poly.pdbx_strand_id
1 'polypeptide(L)' 'MDKFRIRGGKPLQGRVTISGAKNSALPCLAATLLTAEPVTLSNVPYTRDLITMRRLLEDLGCTVLV' A
#
# COMPACT_ATOMS: atom_id res chain seq x y z
N MET A 1 -20.24 -9.51 -4.91
CA MET A 1 -19.40 -9.07 -6.04
C MET A 1 -19.52 -7.57 -6.11
N ASP A 2 -18.43 -6.85 -5.84
CA ASP A 2 -18.45 -5.39 -5.85
C ASP A 2 -18.48 -4.89 -7.29
N LYS A 3 -19.18 -3.77 -7.52
CA LYS A 3 -19.30 -3.17 -8.85
C LYS A 3 -19.25 -1.65 -8.75
N PHE A 4 -18.60 -1.03 -9.73
CA PHE A 4 -18.68 0.40 -9.94
C PHE A 4 -19.79 0.73 -10.92
N ARG A 5 -20.70 1.65 -10.55
CA ARG A 5 -21.67 2.23 -11.48
C ARG A 5 -21.27 3.67 -11.77
N ILE A 6 -20.67 3.89 -12.93
CA ILE A 6 -20.21 5.22 -13.36
C ILE A 6 -21.30 5.89 -14.20
N ARG A 7 -21.60 7.16 -13.91
CA ARG A 7 -22.46 8.01 -14.76
C ARG A 7 -21.58 9.04 -15.48
N GLY A 8 -21.54 8.97 -16.80
CA GLY A 8 -20.78 9.91 -17.64
C GLY A 8 -21.43 11.28 -17.75
N GLY A 9 -20.89 12.11 -18.65
CA GLY A 9 -21.46 13.41 -19.03
C GLY A 9 -20.93 14.63 -18.26
N LYS A 10 -19.91 14.47 -17.41
CA LYS A 10 -19.26 15.58 -16.70
C LYS A 10 -17.74 15.54 -16.92
N PRO A 11 -17.12 16.60 -17.48
CA PRO A 11 -15.67 16.69 -17.54
C PRO A 11 -15.08 16.80 -16.13
N LEU A 12 -13.94 16.16 -15.90
CA LEU A 12 -13.22 16.27 -14.63
C LEU A 12 -12.48 17.61 -14.54
N GLN A 13 -12.59 18.29 -13.40
CA GLN A 13 -11.81 19.49 -13.08
C GLN A 13 -11.31 19.40 -11.64
N GLY A 14 -10.03 19.70 -11.43
CA GLY A 14 -9.40 19.65 -10.12
C GLY A 14 -8.03 18.97 -10.14
N ARG A 15 -7.51 18.69 -8.94
CA ARG A 15 -6.25 17.96 -8.72
C ARG A 15 -6.47 16.93 -7.63
N VAL A 16 -5.76 15.81 -7.72
CA VAL A 16 -5.71 14.77 -6.69
C VAL A 16 -4.25 14.42 -6.42
N THR A 17 -3.92 14.11 -5.18
CA THR A 17 -2.61 13.58 -4.81
C THR A 17 -2.63 12.07 -4.97
N ILE A 18 -1.61 11.52 -5.62
CA ILE A 18 -1.46 10.08 -5.81
C ILE A 18 -0.53 9.53 -4.73
N SER A 19 -0.85 8.34 -4.22
CA SER A 19 0.01 7.59 -3.30
C SER A 19 1.24 7.01 -4.02
N GLY A 20 2.21 6.48 -3.27
CA GLY A 20 3.38 5.83 -3.86
C GLY A 20 3.07 4.59 -4.71
N ALA A 21 4.11 4.08 -5.38
CA ALA A 21 3.97 2.98 -6.32
C ALA A 21 3.97 1.63 -5.60
N LYS A 22 2.97 0.78 -5.91
CA LYS A 22 2.86 -0.59 -5.39
C LYS A 22 4.16 -1.39 -5.56
N ASN A 23 4.72 -1.34 -6.76
CA ASN A 23 5.89 -2.13 -7.13
C ASN A 23 7.19 -1.64 -6.49
N SER A 24 7.20 -0.43 -5.91
CA SER A 24 8.28 0.04 -5.05
C SER A 24 8.02 -0.33 -3.59
N ALA A 25 6.78 -0.17 -3.10
CA ALA A 25 6.44 -0.44 -1.71
C ALA A 25 6.58 -1.92 -1.31
N LEU A 26 6.20 -2.86 -2.18
CA LEU A 26 6.31 -4.30 -1.91
C LEU A 26 7.76 -4.76 -1.62
N PRO A 27 8.76 -4.49 -2.48
CA PRO A 27 10.14 -4.85 -2.17
C PRO A 27 10.71 -4.05 -1.00
N CYS A 28 10.29 -2.79 -0.78
CA CYS A 28 10.68 -2.05 0.42
C CYS A 28 10.20 -2.72 1.71
N LEU A 29 8.96 -3.24 1.74
CA LEU A 29 8.44 -4.02 2.86
C LEU A 29 9.21 -5.33 3.06
N ALA A 30 9.61 -6.02 1.99
CA ALA A 30 10.45 -7.20 2.13
C ALA A 30 11.85 -6.85 2.69
N ALA A 31 12.42 -5.72 2.25
CA ALA A 31 13.74 -5.26 2.68
C ALA A 31 13.79 -4.88 4.17
N THR A 32 12.65 -4.60 4.82
CA THR A 32 12.66 -4.33 6.28
C THR A 32 13.09 -5.53 7.10
N LEU A 33 13.01 -6.75 6.54
CA LEU A 33 13.51 -7.98 7.17
C LEU A 33 15.04 -8.03 7.28
N LEU A 34 15.77 -7.13 6.60
CA LEU A 34 17.23 -7.11 6.60
C LEU A 34 17.82 -6.39 7.82
N THR A 35 16.99 -5.82 8.70
CA THR A 35 17.43 -5.16 9.93
C THR A 35 16.48 -5.49 11.09
N ALA A 36 17.00 -5.47 12.31
CA ALA A 36 16.18 -5.55 13.53
C ALA A 36 15.66 -4.17 13.99
N GLU A 37 16.18 -3.08 13.42
CA GLU A 37 15.74 -1.73 13.74
C GLU A 37 14.36 -1.42 13.12
N PRO A 38 13.52 -0.60 13.77
CA PRO A 38 12.27 -0.14 13.19
C PRO A 38 12.49 0.62 11.86
N VAL A 39 11.72 0.26 10.82
CA VAL A 39 11.74 0.93 9.52
C VAL A 39 10.42 1.65 9.27
N THR A 40 10.49 2.94 8.96
CA THR A 40 9.33 3.75 8.59
C THR A 40 9.28 3.95 7.08
N LEU A 41 8.21 3.45 6.44
CA LEU A 41 7.95 3.68 5.02
C LEU A 41 6.85 4.74 4.86
N SER A 42 7.19 5.87 4.25
CA SER A 42 6.23 6.93 3.92
C SER A 42 5.64 6.76 2.51
N ASN A 43 4.45 7.32 2.28
CA ASN A 43 3.77 7.32 0.97
C ASN A 43 3.48 5.91 0.42
N VAL A 44 3.19 4.94 1.30
CA VAL A 44 2.80 3.58 0.91
C VAL A 44 1.35 3.57 0.39
N PRO A 45 1.06 2.99 -0.79
CA PRO A 45 -0.30 2.94 -1.32
C PRO A 45 -1.17 1.93 -0.57
N TYR A 46 -2.45 2.26 -0.38
CA TYR A 46 -3.42 1.33 0.19
C TYR A 46 -4.02 0.43 -0.89
N THR A 47 -3.46 -0.77 -1.05
CA THR A 47 -3.97 -1.79 -1.98
C THR A 47 -4.04 -3.15 -1.30
N ARG A 48 -4.81 -4.07 -1.91
CA ARG A 48 -4.94 -5.44 -1.40
C ARG A 48 -3.59 -6.14 -1.29
N ASP A 49 -2.69 -5.95 -2.26
CA ASP A 49 -1.36 -6.56 -2.26
C ASP A 49 -0.54 -6.12 -1.04
N LEU A 50 -0.61 -4.83 -0.67
CA LEU A 50 0.09 -4.30 0.51
C LEU A 50 -0.50 -4.81 1.82
N ILE A 51 -1.82 -4.99 1.89
CA ILE A 51 -2.49 -5.59 3.06
C ILE A 51 -2.08 -7.06 3.21
N THR A 52 -2.01 -7.81 2.11
CA THR A 52 -1.54 -9.20 2.11
C THR A 52 -0.08 -9.28 2.53
N MET A 53 0.79 -8.42 2.00
CA MET A 53 2.21 -8.37 2.38
C MET A 53 2.38 -8.03 3.88
N ARG A 54 1.58 -7.11 4.41
CA ARG A 54 1.57 -6.82 5.85
C ARG A 54 1.26 -8.07 6.67
N ARG A 55 0.18 -8.78 6.34
CA ARG A 55 -0.20 -10.02 7.02
C ARG A 55 0.90 -11.08 6.95
N LEU A 56 1.55 -11.20 5.79
CA LEU A 56 2.69 -12.10 5.64
C LEU A 56 3.84 -11.74 6.59
N LEU A 57 4.17 -10.45 6.73
CA LEU A 57 5.19 -10.02 7.69
C LEU A 57 4.77 -10.28 9.15
N GLU A 58 3.50 -10.06 9.47
CA GLU A 58 2.91 -10.38 10.78
C GLU A 58 3.00 -11.90 11.08
N ASP A 59 2.69 -12.75 10.10
CA ASP A 59 2.79 -14.21 10.19
C ASP A 59 4.24 -14.70 10.37
N LEU A 60 5.22 -13.92 9.88
CA LEU A 60 6.66 -14.14 10.11
C LEU A 60 7.14 -13.65 11.48
N GLY A 61 6.24 -13.08 12.31
CA GLY A 61 6.54 -12.59 13.65
C GLY A 61 6.94 -11.12 13.72
N CYS A 62 6.88 -10.37 12.62
CA CYS A 62 7.13 -8.93 12.65
C CYS A 62 5.93 -8.18 13.26
N THR A 63 6.20 -7.10 13.99
CA THR A 63 5.17 -6.13 14.36
C THR A 63 5.10 -5.06 13.28
N VAL A 64 3.96 -4.94 12.59
CA VAL A 64 3.73 -3.89 11.61
C VAL A 64 2.72 -2.88 12.16
N LEU A 65 3.16 -1.64 12.35
CA LEU A 65 2.31 -0.54 12.81
C LEU A 65 1.66 0.16 11.61
N VAL A 66 0.42 0.62 11.79
CA VAL A 66 -0.38 1.32 10.75
C VAL A 66 -0.39 2.81 11.04
#